data_AF-A0A6B2G2A3-F1
#
_entry.id   AF-A0A6B2G2A3-F1
#
_cell.length_a   1.000
_cell.length_b   1.000
_cell.length_c   1.000
_cell.angle_alpha   90.00
_cell.angle_beta   90.00
_cell.angle_gamma   90.00
#
_symmetry.space_group_name_H-M   'P 1'
#
loop_
_entity.id
_entity.type
_entity.pdbx_description
1 polymer ?
#
loop_
_entity_poly.entity_id
_entity_poly.type
_entity_poly.pdbx_seq_one_letter_code
_entity_poly.pdbx_strand_id
1 'polypeptide(L)'
;DSYMFQSVGSETIGCLSNIIGVPLYRQPILGTPNSTSLEYNYSHDDEIEDLFKLLSKIKKEHPSITAVSCGAIASIYQKNRFENVCDRLSLFSLCPLWGMDETVILNEMISWGLESVIIKTACAGLKSEFLMHPINADFYRKIIELNHKYNVNVCGEGGEYESLVLYCPGLYKKRIKILESEALILVPDELAPVQILSIHKIAFEDP
;
A
#
# COMPACT_ATOMS: atom_id res chain seq x y z
N ASP A 1 10.57 -9.39 5.50
CA ASP A 1 9.57 -8.44 4.99
C ASP A 1 9.03 -7.57 6.11
N SER A 2 8.68 -6.34 5.77
CA SER A 2 8.01 -5.40 6.67
C SER A 2 6.59 -5.87 6.96
N TYR A 3 6.08 -5.62 8.17
CA TYR A 3 4.66 -5.86 8.50
C TYR A 3 3.84 -4.57 8.37
N MET A 4 4.50 -3.42 8.35
CA MET A 4 3.87 -2.10 8.26
C MET A 4 3.82 -1.55 6.82
N PHE A 5 4.84 -1.83 5.99
CA PHE A 5 5.04 -1.12 4.74
C PHE A 5 5.05 -2.07 3.54
N GLN A 6 4.33 -1.67 2.49
CA GLN A 6 4.45 -2.28 1.17
C GLN A 6 5.85 -2.05 0.59
N SER A 7 6.52 -3.14 0.21
CA SER A 7 7.84 -3.10 -0.42
C SER A 7 7.77 -3.27 -1.94
N VAL A 8 6.78 -4.01 -2.46
CA VAL A 8 6.65 -4.29 -3.89
C VAL A 8 6.17 -3.03 -4.60
N GLY A 9 6.79 -2.70 -5.74
CA GLY A 9 6.48 -1.49 -6.52
C GLY A 9 7.10 -0.20 -5.95
N SER A 10 7.92 -0.28 -4.90
CA SER A 10 8.57 0.89 -4.27
C SER A 10 9.53 1.65 -5.20
N GLU A 11 9.98 1.02 -6.28
CA GLU A 11 10.71 1.63 -7.39
C GLU A 11 9.92 2.75 -8.07
N THR A 12 8.59 2.67 -8.06
CA THR A 12 7.71 3.67 -8.69
C THR A 12 7.49 4.91 -7.81
N ILE A 13 7.68 4.81 -6.49
CA ILE A 13 7.39 5.92 -5.54
C ILE A 13 8.12 7.22 -5.93
N GLY A 14 9.33 7.10 -6.47
CA GLY A 14 10.15 8.24 -6.88
C GLY A 14 9.49 9.16 -7.91
N CYS A 15 8.58 8.64 -8.75
CA CYS A 15 7.90 9.45 -9.76
C CYS A 15 6.64 10.15 -9.25
N LEU A 16 6.08 9.72 -8.11
CA LEU A 16 4.83 10.26 -7.56
C LEU A 16 4.90 11.76 -7.27
N SER A 17 6.06 12.26 -6.81
CA SER A 17 6.26 13.71 -6.58
C SER A 17 5.93 14.54 -7.81
N ASN A 18 6.41 14.10 -8.98
CA ASN A 18 6.23 14.80 -10.24
C ASN A 18 4.81 14.62 -10.79
N ILE A 19 4.23 13.43 -10.62
CA ILE A 19 2.89 13.12 -11.10
C ILE A 19 1.82 13.86 -10.30
N ILE A 20 1.91 13.86 -8.98
CA ILE A 20 0.95 14.52 -8.10
C ILE A 20 1.26 16.02 -8.02
N GLY A 21 2.54 16.39 -8.09
CA GLY A 21 2.99 17.78 -7.99
C GLY A 21 3.14 18.27 -6.55
N VAL A 22 3.50 17.37 -5.63
CA VAL A 22 3.76 17.67 -4.22
C VAL A 22 5.16 17.18 -3.82
N PRO A 23 5.81 17.79 -2.81
CA PRO A 23 7.10 17.31 -2.31
C PRO A 23 7.05 15.86 -1.87
N LEU A 24 8.12 15.11 -2.13
CA LEU A 24 8.28 13.72 -1.72
C LEU A 24 9.44 13.57 -0.76
N TYR A 25 9.17 12.96 0.38
CA TYR A 25 10.14 12.62 1.41
C TYR A 25 10.31 11.10 1.46
N ARG A 26 11.56 10.62 1.43
CA ARG A 26 11.88 9.19 1.48
C ARG A 26 13.01 8.94 2.47
N GLN A 27 12.92 7.83 3.16
CA GLN A 27 13.99 7.30 4.00
C GLN A 27 13.97 5.77 3.87
N PRO A 28 15.15 5.11 3.80
CA PRO A 28 15.19 3.65 3.89
C PRO A 28 14.67 3.19 5.24
N ILE A 29 13.98 2.05 5.24
CA ILE A 29 13.66 1.30 6.45
C ILE A 29 14.90 0.46 6.77
N LEU A 30 15.49 0.69 7.94
CA LEU A 30 16.67 -0.02 8.44
C LEU A 30 16.31 -0.97 9.59
N GLY A 31 15.25 -0.64 10.33
CA GLY A 31 14.70 -1.49 11.36
C GLY A 31 13.95 -2.71 10.82
N THR A 32 13.68 -3.67 11.71
CA THR A 32 12.91 -4.87 11.44
C THR A 32 11.63 -4.88 12.28
N PRO A 33 10.59 -5.66 11.94
CA PRO A 33 9.38 -5.74 12.77
C PRO A 33 9.67 -6.52 14.06
N ASN A 34 10.28 -5.86 15.05
CA ASN A 34 10.75 -6.45 16.29
C ASN A 34 9.67 -6.41 17.37
N SER A 35 8.90 -5.34 17.40
CA SER A 35 7.72 -5.20 18.23
C SER A 35 6.53 -5.69 17.42
N THR A 36 6.10 -6.94 17.64
CA THR A 36 5.01 -7.57 16.86
C THR A 36 3.70 -7.72 17.63
N SER A 37 3.63 -7.26 18.88
CA SER A 37 2.40 -7.23 19.67
C SER A 37 1.34 -6.29 19.07
N LEU A 38 0.07 -6.48 19.45
CA LEU A 38 -1.01 -5.58 19.03
C LEU A 38 -0.73 -4.12 19.41
N GLU A 39 -0.36 -3.90 20.68
CA GLU A 39 0.14 -2.61 21.14
C GLU A 39 1.60 -2.43 20.74
N TYR A 40 1.94 -1.23 20.30
CA TYR A 40 3.33 -0.93 19.96
C TYR A 40 4.12 -0.60 21.23
N ASN A 41 5.14 -1.41 21.49
CA ASN A 41 6.17 -1.08 22.46
C ASN A 41 7.42 -0.62 21.72
N TYR A 42 8.00 0.50 22.17
CA TYR A 42 9.24 1.03 21.60
C TYR A 42 10.31 -0.05 21.54
N SER A 43 10.93 -0.18 20.37
CA SER A 43 12.11 -0.99 20.15
C SER A 43 13.06 -0.23 19.24
N HIS A 44 14.31 -0.08 19.67
CA HIS A 44 15.28 0.82 19.02
C HIS A 44 15.49 0.50 17.53
N ASP A 45 15.57 -0.79 17.21
CA ASP A 45 15.83 -1.29 15.86
C ASP A 45 14.54 -1.65 15.12
N ASP A 46 13.40 -1.08 15.51
CA ASP A 46 12.12 -1.37 14.90
C ASP A 46 11.80 -0.46 13.71
N GLU A 47 11.15 -1.01 12.67
CA GLU A 47 10.80 -0.28 11.45
C GLU A 47 9.94 0.97 11.71
N ILE A 48 9.16 0.98 12.79
CA ILE A 48 8.33 2.13 13.18
C ILE A 48 9.17 3.32 13.65
N GLU A 49 10.37 3.09 14.19
CA GLU A 49 11.28 4.17 14.56
C GLU A 49 11.87 4.87 13.33
N ASP A 50 11.93 4.21 12.18
CA ASP A 50 12.35 4.86 10.94
C ASP A 50 11.27 5.80 10.40
N LEU A 51 10.00 5.42 10.53
CA LEU A 51 8.87 6.32 10.27
C LEU A 51 8.88 7.52 11.22
N PHE A 52 9.11 7.30 12.51
CA PHE A 52 9.24 8.38 13.50
C PHE A 52 10.35 9.36 13.13
N LYS A 53 11.55 8.86 12.78
CA LYS A 53 12.68 9.70 12.34
C LYS A 53 12.33 10.54 11.11
N LEU A 54 11.68 9.94 10.11
CA LEU A 54 11.29 10.64 8.89
C LEU A 54 10.26 11.75 9.18
N LEU A 55 9.19 11.43 9.90
CA LEU A 55 8.14 12.39 10.23
C LEU A 55 8.64 13.50 11.17
N SER A 56 9.56 13.19 12.10
CA SER A 56 10.21 14.17 12.96
C SER A 56 11.01 15.20 12.15
N LYS A 57 11.79 14.72 11.17
CA LYS A 57 12.51 15.60 10.24
C LYS A 57 11.56 16.50 9.45
N ILE A 58 10.50 15.92 8.88
CA ILE A 58 9.50 16.66 8.10
C ILE A 58 8.81 17.72 8.97
N LYS A 59 8.39 17.39 10.20
CA LYS A 59 7.76 18.34 11.12
C LYS A 59 8.70 19.48 11.52
N LYS A 60 10.00 19.20 11.66
CA LYS A 60 11.01 20.24 11.92
C LYS A 60 11.19 21.19 10.72
N GLU A 61 11.14 20.65 9.50
CA GLU A 61 11.22 21.43 8.26
C GLU A 61 9.92 22.20 7.96
N HIS A 62 8.78 21.66 8.38
CA HIS A 62 7.44 22.23 8.17
C HIS A 62 6.64 22.30 9.48
N PRO A 63 6.94 23.28 10.37
CA PRO A 63 6.30 23.38 11.68
C PRO A 63 4.79 23.60 11.65
N SER A 64 4.22 24.01 10.51
CA SER A 64 2.79 24.20 10.31
C SER A 64 2.01 22.90 10.10
N ILE A 65 2.68 21.77 9.88
CA ILE A 65 2.02 20.47 9.76
C ILE A 65 1.46 20.05 11.12
N THR A 66 0.15 19.81 11.16
CA THR A 66 -0.57 19.41 12.37
C THR A 66 -1.11 17.98 12.29
N ALA A 67 -1.14 17.36 11.11
CA ALA A 67 -1.75 16.05 10.89
C ALA A 67 -1.00 15.22 9.85
N VAL A 68 -1.14 13.90 9.95
CA VAL A 68 -0.65 12.93 8.95
C VAL A 68 -1.81 11.99 8.63
N SER A 69 -2.00 11.67 7.35
CA SER A 69 -3.01 10.71 6.93
C SER A 69 -2.38 9.39 6.48
N CYS A 70 -3.03 8.28 6.79
CA CYS A 70 -2.68 6.96 6.30
C CYS A 70 -3.89 6.25 5.69
N GLY A 71 -3.61 5.26 4.84
CA GLY A 71 -4.62 4.46 4.15
C GLY A 71 -5.06 3.20 4.89
N ALA A 72 -4.82 3.08 6.21
CA ALA A 72 -5.21 1.89 6.97
C ALA A 72 -6.74 1.74 6.98
N ILE A 73 -7.22 0.52 6.70
CA ILE A 73 -8.66 0.22 6.60
C ILE A 73 -9.13 -0.53 7.84
N ALA A 74 -8.45 -1.64 8.16
CA ALA A 74 -8.88 -2.54 9.24
C ALA A 74 -7.73 -3.09 10.11
N SER A 75 -6.46 -2.96 9.68
CA SER A 75 -5.33 -3.50 10.44
C SER A 75 -5.06 -2.72 11.74
N ILE A 76 -5.48 -3.29 12.88
CA ILE A 76 -5.23 -2.73 14.22
C ILE A 76 -3.72 -2.61 14.47
N TYR A 77 -2.96 -3.60 14.02
CA TYR A 77 -1.49 -3.60 14.11
C TYR A 77 -0.87 -2.35 13.49
N GLN A 78 -1.29 -2.01 12.26
CA GLN A 78 -0.77 -0.87 11.53
C GLN A 78 -1.26 0.45 12.13
N LYS A 79 -2.55 0.52 12.47
CA LYS A 79 -3.15 1.72 13.08
C LYS A 79 -2.48 2.09 14.40
N ASN A 80 -2.33 1.14 15.33
CA ASN A 80 -1.73 1.40 16.63
C ASN A 80 -0.30 1.95 16.51
N ARG A 81 0.49 1.43 15.56
CA ARG A 81 1.86 1.90 15.29
C ARG A 81 1.89 3.30 14.69
N PHE A 82 1.01 3.54 13.72
CA PHE A 82 0.87 4.85 13.09
C PHE A 82 0.44 5.92 14.11
N GLU A 83 -0.56 5.62 14.93
CA GLU A 83 -1.05 6.49 15.99
C GLU A 83 0.03 6.75 17.05
N ASN A 84 0.78 5.71 17.47
CA ASN A 84 1.89 5.88 18.40
C ASN A 84 2.93 6.90 17.91
N VAL A 85 3.32 6.83 16.63
CA VAL A 85 4.25 7.80 16.04
C VAL A 85 3.65 9.20 15.99
N CYS A 86 2.38 9.32 15.60
CA CYS A 86 1.68 10.60 15.55
C CYS A 86 1.58 11.25 16.94
N ASP A 87 1.21 10.48 17.97
CA ASP A 87 1.08 10.95 19.35
C ASP A 87 2.41 11.48 19.90
N ARG A 88 3.50 10.71 19.71
CA ARG A 88 4.85 11.12 20.12
C ARG A 88 5.31 12.39 19.44
N LEU A 89 4.87 12.64 18.22
CA LEU A 89 5.15 13.86 17.48
C LEU A 89 4.13 14.96 17.72
N SER A 90 3.06 14.73 18.49
CA SER A 90 1.92 15.66 18.63
C SER A 90 1.34 16.06 17.27
N LEU A 91 1.04 15.06 16.45
CA LEU A 91 0.35 15.18 15.15
C LEU A 91 -1.00 14.45 15.24
N PHE A 92 -2.03 14.99 14.59
CA PHE A 92 -3.29 14.29 14.44
C PHE A 92 -3.15 13.14 13.43
N SER A 93 -3.57 11.94 13.82
CA SER A 93 -3.70 10.78 12.95
C SER A 93 -5.03 10.86 12.17
N LEU A 94 -4.95 10.82 10.83
CA LEU A 94 -6.12 10.84 9.95
C LEU A 94 -6.23 9.53 9.17
N CYS A 95 -7.12 8.63 9.62
CA CYS A 95 -7.39 7.34 8.98
C CYS A 95 -8.82 7.36 8.39
N PRO A 96 -9.05 8.03 7.24
CA PRO A 96 -10.41 8.26 6.72
C PRO A 96 -11.14 6.99 6.32
N LEU A 97 -10.42 5.92 5.97
CA LEU A 97 -10.98 4.63 5.55
C LEU A 97 -11.21 3.67 6.72
N TRP A 98 -10.82 4.04 7.93
CA TRP A 98 -10.80 3.13 9.06
C TRP A 98 -12.21 2.67 9.46
N GLY A 99 -12.41 1.35 9.46
CA GLY A 99 -13.69 0.73 9.82
C GLY A 99 -14.81 0.91 8.79
N MET A 100 -14.48 1.40 7.59
CA MET A 100 -15.40 1.38 6.45
C MET A 100 -15.52 -0.05 5.89
N ASP A 101 -16.61 -0.31 5.18
CA ASP A 101 -16.82 -1.59 4.49
C ASP A 101 -15.86 -1.71 3.29
N GLU A 102 -15.03 -2.73 3.30
CA GLU A 102 -14.02 -2.99 2.25
C GLU A 102 -14.62 -3.18 0.86
N THR A 103 -15.81 -3.80 0.79
CA THR A 103 -16.51 -4.00 -0.49
C THR A 103 -16.99 -2.67 -1.06
N VAL A 104 -17.46 -1.76 -0.19
CA VAL A 104 -17.82 -0.40 -0.57
C VAL A 104 -16.60 0.37 -1.03
N ILE A 105 -15.51 0.35 -0.26
CA ILE A 105 -14.26 1.04 -0.59
C ILE A 105 -13.74 0.62 -1.97
N LEU A 106 -13.59 -0.69 -2.20
CA LEU A 106 -13.06 -1.20 -3.46
C LEU A 106 -13.97 -0.84 -4.64
N ASN A 107 -15.28 -0.96 -4.46
CA ASN A 107 -16.24 -0.60 -5.51
C ASN A 107 -16.26 0.92 -5.80
N GLU A 108 -16.11 1.76 -4.77
CA GLU A 108 -16.00 3.21 -4.94
C GLU A 108 -14.74 3.60 -5.70
N MET A 109 -13.57 3.02 -5.36
CA MET A 109 -12.32 3.23 -6.10
C MET A 109 -12.48 2.91 -7.59
N ILE A 110 -13.13 1.79 -7.92
CA ILE A 110 -13.45 1.41 -9.30
C ILE A 110 -14.38 2.43 -9.94
N SER A 111 -15.44 2.85 -9.23
CA SER A 111 -16.44 3.79 -9.75
C SER A 111 -15.87 5.19 -10.01
N TRP A 112 -14.85 5.60 -9.25
CA TRP A 112 -14.13 6.87 -9.44
C TRP A 112 -13.13 6.82 -10.59
N GLY A 113 -12.94 5.67 -11.22
CA GLY A 113 -12.01 5.49 -12.33
C GLY A 113 -10.55 5.41 -11.89
N LEU A 114 -10.28 4.98 -10.64
CA LEU A 114 -8.92 4.71 -10.19
C LEU A 114 -8.33 3.55 -11.01
N GLU A 115 -7.33 3.86 -11.83
CA GLU A 115 -6.63 2.83 -12.60
C GLU A 115 -5.52 2.26 -11.73
N SER A 116 -5.69 1.02 -11.29
CA SER A 116 -4.68 0.29 -10.52
C SER A 116 -4.54 -1.14 -11.00
N VAL A 117 -3.37 -1.73 -10.80
CA VAL A 117 -3.07 -3.11 -11.17
C VAL A 117 -2.53 -3.88 -9.97
N ILE A 118 -2.77 -5.18 -9.94
CA ILE A 118 -2.18 -6.08 -8.94
C ILE A 118 -0.70 -6.30 -9.27
N ILE A 119 0.15 -6.09 -8.27
CA ILE A 119 1.61 -6.26 -8.38
C ILE A 119 2.16 -7.34 -7.44
N LYS A 120 1.34 -7.87 -6.53
CA LYS A 120 1.67 -9.02 -5.70
C LYS A 120 0.41 -9.81 -5.40
N THR A 121 0.54 -11.13 -5.31
CA THR A 121 -0.48 -12.02 -4.79
C THR A 121 0.14 -12.96 -3.76
N ALA A 122 -0.60 -13.28 -2.70
CA ALA A 122 -0.17 -14.17 -1.62
C ALA A 122 -1.34 -14.88 -0.96
N CYS A 123 -2.41 -15.17 -1.71
CA CYS A 123 -3.62 -15.81 -1.17
C CYS A 123 -4.21 -16.87 -2.11
N ALA A 124 -5.09 -17.69 -1.55
CA ALA A 124 -5.76 -18.76 -2.27
C ALA A 124 -6.59 -18.22 -3.43
N GLY A 125 -6.31 -18.71 -4.64
CA GLY A 125 -7.09 -18.39 -5.85
C GLY A 125 -6.66 -17.15 -6.62
N LEU A 126 -5.69 -16.36 -6.13
CA LEU A 126 -5.01 -15.32 -6.91
C LEU A 126 -3.66 -15.84 -7.43
N LYS A 127 -3.67 -16.37 -8.65
CA LYS A 127 -2.51 -16.93 -9.34
C LYS A 127 -1.77 -15.89 -10.20
N SER A 128 -0.74 -16.31 -10.93
CA SER A 128 0.15 -15.42 -11.70
C SER A 128 -0.57 -14.63 -12.77
N GLU A 129 -1.69 -15.15 -13.27
CA GLU A 129 -2.58 -14.45 -14.22
C GLU A 129 -3.18 -13.15 -13.64
N PHE A 130 -3.19 -12.99 -12.32
CA PHE A 130 -3.64 -11.77 -11.67
C PHE A 130 -2.55 -10.71 -11.58
N LEU A 131 -1.26 -11.03 -11.72
CA LEU A 131 -0.25 -9.98 -11.84
C LEU A 131 -0.51 -9.15 -13.10
N MET A 132 -0.39 -7.83 -13.00
CA MET A 132 -0.82 -6.85 -14.01
C MET A 132 -2.32 -6.81 -14.30
N HIS A 133 -3.15 -7.61 -13.63
CA HIS A 133 -4.59 -7.54 -13.80
C HIS A 133 -5.11 -6.22 -13.22
N PRO A 134 -5.96 -5.47 -13.95
CA PRO A 134 -6.54 -4.24 -13.44
C PRO A 134 -7.53 -4.52 -12.31
N ILE A 135 -7.55 -3.66 -11.28
CA ILE A 135 -8.60 -3.66 -10.27
C ILE A 135 -9.85 -3.01 -10.88
N ASN A 136 -10.66 -3.83 -11.53
CA ASN A 136 -11.88 -3.43 -12.23
C ASN A 136 -13.09 -4.25 -11.71
N ALA A 137 -14.25 -4.10 -12.35
CA ALA A 137 -15.45 -4.83 -11.97
C ALA A 137 -15.32 -6.37 -12.05
N ASP A 138 -14.44 -6.88 -12.91
CA ASP A 138 -14.18 -8.32 -13.03
C ASP A 138 -13.36 -8.81 -11.84
N PHE A 139 -12.29 -8.08 -11.49
CA PHE A 139 -11.51 -8.34 -10.28
C PHE A 139 -12.38 -8.23 -9.02
N TYR A 140 -13.25 -7.23 -8.93
CA TYR A 140 -14.20 -7.08 -7.82
C TYR A 140 -15.07 -8.33 -7.63
N ARG A 141 -15.71 -8.83 -8.71
CA ARG A 141 -16.50 -10.07 -8.62
C ARG A 141 -15.65 -11.25 -8.18
N LYS A 142 -14.39 -11.32 -8.66
CA LYS A 142 -13.48 -12.39 -8.28
C LYS A 142 -13.11 -12.34 -6.81
N ILE A 143 -12.73 -11.17 -6.28
CA ILE A 143 -12.31 -11.06 -4.89
C ILE A 143 -13.46 -11.32 -3.92
N ILE A 144 -14.70 -10.95 -4.28
CA ILE A 144 -15.89 -11.32 -3.50
C ILE A 144 -16.11 -12.84 -3.48
N GLU A 145 -15.93 -13.53 -4.62
CA GLU A 145 -15.98 -15.00 -4.66
C GLU A 145 -14.92 -15.62 -3.72
N LEU A 146 -13.68 -15.09 -3.76
CA LEU A 146 -12.59 -15.57 -2.92
C LEU A 146 -12.81 -15.23 -1.44
N ASN A 147 -13.40 -14.08 -1.13
CA ASN A 147 -13.81 -13.73 0.22
C ASN A 147 -14.82 -14.74 0.77
N HIS A 148 -15.87 -15.07 0.02
CA HIS A 148 -16.85 -16.09 0.46
C HIS A 148 -16.25 -17.48 0.60
N LYS A 149 -15.31 -17.87 -0.26
CA LYS A 149 -14.77 -19.24 -0.32
C LYS A 149 -13.61 -19.47 0.65
N TYR A 150 -12.74 -18.48 0.80
CA TYR A 150 -11.46 -18.59 1.51
C TYR A 150 -11.25 -17.51 2.57
N ASN A 151 -12.22 -16.62 2.78
CA ASN A 151 -12.12 -15.49 3.71
C ASN A 151 -10.94 -14.54 3.38
N VAL A 152 -10.63 -14.39 2.09
CA VAL A 152 -9.65 -13.42 1.57
C VAL A 152 -10.15 -12.00 1.85
N ASN A 153 -9.29 -11.12 2.40
CA ASN A 153 -9.62 -9.72 2.59
C ASN A 153 -9.91 -9.02 1.25
N VAL A 154 -10.99 -8.25 1.17
CA VAL A 154 -11.46 -7.69 -0.11
C VAL A 154 -10.54 -6.57 -0.59
N CYS A 155 -9.96 -5.81 0.33
CA CYS A 155 -8.99 -4.76 0.02
C CYS A 155 -7.53 -5.23 0.08
N GLY A 156 -7.27 -6.49 0.40
CA GLY A 156 -5.92 -7.07 0.53
C GLY A 156 -5.15 -6.63 1.78
N GLU A 157 -5.83 -6.16 2.82
CA GLU A 157 -5.21 -5.61 4.04
C GLU A 157 -4.35 -6.64 4.81
N GLY A 158 -4.66 -7.94 4.68
CA GLY A 158 -3.85 -9.02 5.24
C GLY A 158 -2.61 -9.35 4.42
N GLY A 159 -2.34 -8.60 3.34
CA GLY A 159 -1.26 -8.86 2.39
C GLY A 159 -1.63 -9.88 1.32
N GLU A 160 -2.92 -10.19 1.13
CA GLU A 160 -3.42 -11.14 0.14
C GLU A 160 -3.08 -10.74 -1.29
N TYR A 161 -3.04 -9.43 -1.54
CA TYR A 161 -2.49 -8.84 -2.73
C TYR A 161 -1.96 -7.43 -2.43
N GLU A 162 -1.04 -6.94 -3.26
CA GLU A 162 -0.64 -5.53 -3.26
C GLU A 162 -0.92 -4.93 -4.64
N SER A 163 -1.16 -3.63 -4.68
CA SER A 163 -1.52 -2.93 -5.92
C SER A 163 -0.63 -1.73 -6.19
N LEU A 164 -0.62 -1.30 -7.45
CA LEU A 164 0.00 -0.06 -7.91
C LEU A 164 -1.05 0.78 -8.63
N VAL A 165 -1.22 2.03 -8.19
CA VAL A 165 -2.05 3.02 -8.90
C VAL A 165 -1.27 3.55 -10.09
N LEU A 166 -1.79 3.31 -11.29
CA LEU A 166 -1.25 3.80 -12.56
C LEU A 166 -1.80 5.19 -12.90
N TYR A 167 -3.06 5.46 -12.56
CA TYR A 167 -3.68 6.76 -12.76
C TYR A 167 -4.80 7.00 -11.74
N CYS A 168 -4.87 8.23 -11.23
CA CYS A 168 -5.91 8.69 -10.31
C CYS A 168 -6.55 9.97 -10.87
N PRO A 169 -7.81 9.90 -11.35
CA PRO A 169 -8.51 11.06 -11.90
C PRO A 169 -8.54 12.24 -10.92
N GLY A 170 -8.24 13.44 -11.42
CA GLY A 170 -8.22 14.67 -10.63
C GLY A 170 -6.98 14.87 -9.74
N LEU A 171 -6.14 13.84 -9.53
CA LEU A 171 -4.92 13.93 -8.73
C LEU A 171 -3.65 13.75 -9.56
N TYR A 172 -3.60 12.76 -10.44
CA TYR A 172 -2.41 12.45 -11.22
C TYR A 172 -2.37 13.32 -12.49
N LYS A 173 -1.28 14.07 -12.67
CA LYS A 173 -1.05 14.90 -13.87
C LYS A 173 -0.66 14.09 -15.11
N LYS A 174 -0.19 12.85 -14.91
CA LYS A 174 0.21 11.90 -15.96
C LYS A 174 -0.14 10.48 -15.53
N ARG A 175 -0.42 9.61 -16.50
CA ARG A 175 -0.59 8.16 -16.29
C ARG A 175 0.77 7.46 -16.28
N ILE A 176 0.94 6.49 -15.39
CA ILE A 176 2.11 5.59 -15.37
C ILE A 176 1.84 4.43 -16.32
N LYS A 177 2.79 4.17 -17.22
CA LYS A 177 2.78 3.02 -18.11
C LYS A 177 3.95 2.10 -17.79
N ILE A 178 3.65 0.86 -17.44
CA ILE A 178 4.69 -0.18 -17.27
C ILE A 178 5.11 -0.66 -18.65
N LEU A 179 6.39 -0.51 -19.00
CA LEU A 179 6.95 -0.90 -20.29
C LEU A 179 7.61 -2.28 -20.24
N GLU A 180 8.33 -2.55 -19.16
CA GLU A 180 9.09 -3.79 -18.97
C GLU A 180 8.93 -4.24 -17.52
N SER A 181 8.48 -5.47 -17.33
CA SER A 181 8.27 -6.10 -16.03
C SER A 181 8.37 -7.62 -16.13
N GLU A 182 8.71 -8.26 -15.02
CA GLU A 182 8.81 -9.72 -14.91
C GLU A 182 7.93 -10.22 -13.74
N ALA A 183 7.21 -11.31 -13.97
CA ALA A 183 6.49 -12.02 -12.91
C ALA A 183 7.44 -13.01 -12.21
N LEU A 184 7.63 -12.85 -10.91
CA LEU A 184 8.48 -13.70 -10.09
C LEU A 184 7.64 -14.50 -9.11
N ILE A 185 7.95 -15.79 -8.96
CA ILE A 185 7.37 -16.64 -7.92
C ILE A 185 8.37 -16.72 -6.78
N LEU A 186 8.03 -16.12 -5.64
CA LEU A 186 8.88 -16.11 -4.45
C LEU A 186 8.69 -17.38 -3.62
N VAL A 187 7.42 -17.79 -3.46
CA VAL A 187 7.06 -19.01 -2.75
C VAL A 187 6.12 -19.81 -3.65
N PRO A 188 6.56 -20.95 -4.20
CA PRO A 188 5.69 -21.81 -4.98
C PRO A 188 4.68 -22.51 -4.06
N ASP A 189 3.41 -22.50 -4.45
CA ASP A 189 2.32 -23.23 -3.80
C ASP A 189 1.22 -23.49 -4.84
N GLU A 190 0.50 -24.62 -4.72
CA GLU A 190 -0.54 -24.98 -5.69
C GLU A 190 -1.81 -24.13 -5.53
N LEU A 191 -2.09 -23.68 -4.30
CA LEU A 191 -3.31 -22.99 -3.92
C LEU A 191 -3.09 -21.49 -3.74
N ALA A 192 -2.01 -21.10 -3.05
CA ALA A 192 -1.72 -19.74 -2.61
C ALA A 192 -0.23 -19.36 -2.83
N PRO A 193 0.26 -19.34 -4.08
CA PRO A 193 1.65 -18.96 -4.35
C PRO A 193 1.88 -17.49 -3.95
N VAL A 194 3.10 -17.18 -3.49
CA VAL A 194 3.54 -15.79 -3.30
C VAL A 194 4.25 -15.35 -4.56
N GLN A 195 3.67 -14.37 -5.25
CA GLN A 195 4.12 -13.92 -6.56
C GLN A 195 4.18 -12.40 -6.59
N ILE A 196 5.17 -11.84 -7.26
CA ILE A 196 5.36 -10.40 -7.38
C ILE A 196 5.63 -10.00 -8.82
N LEU A 197 5.31 -8.75 -9.13
CA LEU A 197 5.71 -8.08 -10.35
C LEU A 197 6.97 -7.25 -10.07
N SER A 198 8.07 -7.62 -10.71
CA SER A 198 9.32 -6.84 -10.73
C SER A 198 9.25 -5.84 -11.88
N ILE A 199 9.18 -4.54 -11.58
CA ILE A 199 9.06 -3.50 -12.61
C ILE A 199 10.45 -2.99 -12.98
N HIS A 200 10.84 -3.14 -14.25
CA HIS A 200 12.15 -2.72 -14.74
C HIS A 200 12.12 -1.34 -15.39
N LYS A 201 11.00 -1.00 -16.03
CA LYS A 201 10.88 0.24 -16.80
C LYS A 201 9.46 0.76 -16.85
N ILE A 202 9.32 2.06 -16.63
CA ILE A 202 8.08 2.80 -16.75
C ILE A 202 8.23 3.99 -17.70
N ALA A 203 7.11 4.44 -18.25
CA ALA A 203 6.97 5.70 -18.97
C ALA A 203 5.76 6.49 -18.42
N PHE A 204 5.65 7.74 -18.86
CA PHE A 204 4.52 8.61 -18.53
C PHE A 204 3.81 9.03 -19.79
N GLU A 205 2.49 8.96 -19.79
CA GLU A 205 1.63 9.47 -20.86
C GLU A 205 0.63 10.49 -20.30
N ASP A 206 0.07 11.30 -21.19
CA ASP A 206 -0.94 12.28 -20.79
C ASP A 206 -2.23 11.57 -20.32
N PRO A 207 -3.00 12.19 -19.40
CA PRO A 207 -4.23 11.63 -18.85
C PRO A 207 -5.22 11.07 -19.88
#